data_AF-A0A858X0T6-F1
#
_entry.id   AF-A0A858X0T6-F1
#
_cell.length_a   1.000
_cell.length_b   1.000
_cell.length_c   1.000
_cell.angle_alpha   90.00
_cell.angle_beta   90.00
_cell.angle_gamma   90.00
#
_symmetry.space_group_name_H-M   'P 1'
#
loop_
_entity.id
_entity.type
_entity.pdbx_description
1 polymer ?
#
loop_
_entity_poly.entity_id
_entity_poly.type
_entity_poly.pdbx_seq_one_letter_code
_entity_poly.pdbx_strand_id
1 'polypeptide(L)' 'MVNSHLAEAKGLIAGCVNQPAAAVADDAAIGTLEGWDSIAHISIVLAIEARVGRNLTSDEIIAVTGVASVADILKQADGP' A
#
# COMPACT_ATOMS: atom_id res chain seq x y z
N MET A 1 13.31 13.23 5.87
CA MET A 1 13.08 11.79 6.15
C MET A 1 11.86 11.30 5.36
N VAL A 2 11.75 11.62 4.06
CA VAL A 2 10.49 11.50 3.27
C VAL A 2 10.43 10.29 2.33
N ASN A 3 11.42 9.38 2.36
CA ASN A 3 11.48 8.22 1.45
C ASN A 3 11.22 6.85 2.13
N SER A 4 11.06 6.77 3.44
CA SER A 4 10.89 5.48 4.14
C SER A 4 9.52 4.86 3.90
N HIS A 5 8.44 5.63 4.09
CA HIS A 5 7.07 5.13 3.94
C HIS A 5 6.71 4.77 2.50
N LEU A 6 7.28 5.49 1.52
CA LEU A 6 7.10 5.15 0.11
C LEU A 6 7.75 3.81 -0.23
N ALA A 7 9.01 3.60 0.21
CA ALA A 7 9.71 2.34 0.00
C ALA A 7 9.00 1.17 0.71
N GLU A 8 8.47 1.41 1.92
CA GLU A 8 7.69 0.42 2.66
C GLU A 8 6.37 0.09 1.97
N ALA A 9 5.62 1.10 1.52
CA ALA A 9 4.39 0.92 0.77
C ALA A 9 4.61 0.07 -0.49
N LYS A 10 5.69 0.33 -1.23
CA LYS A 10 6.09 -0.49 -2.38
C LYS A 10 6.38 -1.93 -1.98
N GLY A 11 7.08 -2.15 -0.87
CA GLY A 11 7.36 -3.48 -0.35
C GLY A 11 6.09 -4.27 -0.04
N LEU A 12 5.12 -3.64 0.63
CA LEU A 12 3.82 -4.26 0.94
C LEU A 12 3.05 -4.61 -0.33
N ILE A 13 2.89 -3.64 -1.25
CA ILE A 13 2.15 -3.84 -2.50
C ILE A 13 2.81 -4.94 -3.33
N ALA A 14 4.13 -4.88 -3.50
CA ALA A 14 4.91 -5.86 -4.27
C ALA A 14 4.71 -7.30 -3.75
N GLY A 15 4.70 -7.46 -2.42
CA GLY A 15 4.42 -8.75 -1.78
C GLY A 15 3.02 -9.28 -2.09
N CYS A 16 2.02 -8.40 -2.15
CA CYS A 16 0.63 -8.79 -2.45
C CYS A 16 0.39 -9.12 -3.93
N VAL A 17 1.09 -8.45 -4.85
CA VAL A 17 0.97 -8.72 -6.30
C VAL A 17 1.96 -9.76 -6.81
N ASN A 18 2.76 -10.37 -5.92
CA ASN A 18 3.82 -11.34 -6.24
C ASN A 18 4.85 -10.80 -7.26
N GLN A 19 5.21 -9.52 -7.14
CA GLN A 19 6.23 -8.88 -7.96
C GLN A 19 7.41 -8.40 -7.11
N PRO A 20 8.61 -8.21 -7.69
CA PRO A 20 9.69 -7.53 -7.00
C PRO A 20 9.33 -6.07 -6.70
N ALA A 21 9.72 -5.54 -5.54
CA ALA A 21 9.49 -4.13 -5.20
C ALA A 21 10.14 -3.14 -6.20
N ALA A 22 11.19 -3.58 -6.92
CA ALA A 22 11.81 -2.82 -8.00
C ALA A 22 10.95 -2.72 -9.28
N ALA A 23 9.97 -3.61 -9.45
CA ALA A 23 9.02 -3.59 -10.56
C ALA A 23 7.80 -2.70 -10.29
N VAL A 24 7.54 -2.35 -9.03
CA VAL A 24 6.47 -1.41 -8.65
C VAL A 24 7.00 0.02 -8.82
N ALA A 25 6.37 0.81 -9.67
CA ALA A 25 6.69 2.23 -9.83
C ALA A 25 6.19 3.04 -8.62
N ASP A 26 6.81 4.18 -8.35
CA ASP A 26 6.44 5.05 -7.22
C ASP A 26 5.04 5.67 -7.39
N ASP A 27 4.58 5.79 -8.64
CA ASP A 27 3.25 6.26 -9.05
C ASP A 27 2.29 5.11 -9.40
N ALA A 28 2.67 3.86 -9.09
CA ALA A 28 1.81 2.71 -9.33
C ALA A 28 0.48 2.84 -8.58
N ALA A 29 -0.60 2.59 -9.31
CA ALA A 29 -1.97 2.77 -8.87
C ALA A 29 -2.82 1.54 -9.22
N ILE A 30 -3.99 1.46 -8.58
CA ILE A 30 -5.00 0.46 -8.91
C ILE A 30 -5.40 0.64 -10.40
N GLY A 31 -5.32 -0.45 -11.17
CA GLY A 31 -5.57 -0.44 -12.61
C GLY A 31 -4.38 -0.07 -13.50
N THR A 32 -3.27 0.45 -12.96
CA THR A 32 -2.02 0.65 -13.72
C THR A 32 -0.96 -0.40 -13.39
N LEU A 33 -0.97 -0.91 -12.15
CA LEU A 33 -0.09 -1.99 -11.74
C LEU A 33 -0.66 -3.36 -12.16
N GLU A 34 0.10 -4.10 -12.95
CA GLU A 34 -0.25 -5.47 -13.33
C GLU A 34 -0.33 -6.36 -12.08
N GLY A 35 -1.38 -7.18 -11.99
CA GLY A 35 -1.62 -8.06 -10.83
C GLY A 35 -2.38 -7.39 -9.68
N TRP A 36 -2.66 -6.09 -9.75
CA TRP A 36 -3.54 -5.43 -8.78
C TRP A 36 -5.01 -5.59 -9.16
N ASP A 37 -5.59 -6.75 -8.81
CA ASP A 37 -7.01 -7.06 -8.94
C ASP A 37 -7.77 -6.92 -7.60
N SER A 38 -9.02 -7.39 -7.54
CA SER A 38 -9.84 -7.36 -6.32
C SER A 38 -9.26 -8.17 -5.16
N ILE A 39 -8.59 -9.29 -5.44
CA ILE A 39 -7.99 -10.15 -4.42
C ILE A 39 -6.73 -9.47 -3.88
N ALA A 40 -5.86 -8.99 -4.78
CA ALA A 40 -4.67 -8.24 -4.41
C ALA A 40 -5.02 -6.98 -3.62
N HIS A 41 -6.10 -6.26 -3.99
CA HIS A 41 -6.56 -5.11 -3.22
C HIS A 41 -6.93 -5.48 -1.78
N ILE A 42 -7.67 -6.57 -1.57
CA ILE A 42 -7.99 -7.07 -0.22
C ILE A 42 -6.71 -7.48 0.52
N SER A 43 -5.79 -8.18 -0.14
CA SER A 43 -4.51 -8.56 0.46
C SER A 43 -3.68 -7.36 0.89
N ILE A 44 -3.67 -6.29 0.10
CA ILE A 44 -2.98 -5.03 0.42
C ILE A 44 -3.61 -4.39 1.65
N VAL A 45 -4.95 -4.30 1.71
CA VAL A 45 -5.66 -3.78 2.90
C VAL A 45 -5.27 -4.56 4.15
N LEU A 46 -5.31 -5.89 4.10
CA LEU A 46 -4.93 -6.74 5.24
C LEU A 46 -3.45 -6.58 5.63
N ALA A 47 -2.55 -6.42 4.65
CA ALA A 47 -1.13 -6.20 4.91
C ALA A 47 -0.88 -4.84 5.58
N ILE A 48 -1.61 -3.80 5.18
CA ILE A 48 -1.56 -2.49 5.82
C ILE A 48 -2.06 -2.59 7.26
N GLU A 49 -3.24 -3.18 7.48
CA GLU A 49 -3.82 -3.37 8.82
C GLU A 49 -2.86 -4.10 9.77
N ALA A 50 -2.23 -5.17 9.28
CA ALA A 50 -1.22 -5.91 10.03
C ALA A 50 0.01 -5.04 10.37
N ARG A 51 0.43 -4.16 9.45
CA ARG A 51 1.56 -3.25 9.68
C ARG A 51 1.22 -2.10 10.64
N VAL A 52 0.03 -1.52 10.54
CA VAL A 52 -0.37 -0.39 11.40
C VAL A 52 -0.91 -0.85 12.75
N GLY A 53 -1.19 -2.15 12.92
CA GLY A 53 -1.67 -2.72 14.17
C GLY A 53 -3.13 -2.35 14.51
N ARG A 54 -3.91 -1.96 13.50
CA ARG A 54 -5.34 -1.62 13.63
C ARG A 54 -6.09 -1.91 12.34
N ASN A 55 -7.40 -2.03 12.44
CA ASN A 55 -8.24 -2.02 11.25
C ASN A 55 -8.26 -0.65 10.57
N LEU A 56 -8.31 -0.67 9.24
CA LEU A 56 -8.57 0.51 8.45
C LEU A 56 -10.06 0.83 8.49
N THR A 57 -10.38 2.11 8.49
CA THR A 57 -11.75 2.59 8.30
C THR A 57 -12.19 2.38 6.85
N SER A 58 -13.50 2.37 6.59
CA SER A 58 -14.03 2.27 5.23
C SER A 58 -13.48 3.35 4.31
N ASP A 59 -13.30 4.57 4.81
CA ASP A 59 -12.75 5.70 4.04
C ASP A 59 -11.28 5.47 3.69
N GLU A 60 -10.48 4.94 4.61
CA GLU A 60 -9.08 4.58 4.36
C GLU A 60 -8.96 3.43 3.36
N ILE A 61 -9.83 2.41 3.46
CA ILE A 61 -9.87 1.29 2.50
C ILE A 61 -10.17 1.82 1.09
N ILE A 62 -11.15 2.72 0.95
CA ILE A 62 -11.48 3.35 -0.34
C ILE A 62 -10.30 4.22 -0.85
N ALA A 63 -9.55 4.84 0.05
CA ALA A 63 -8.39 5.65 -0.30
C ALA A 63 -7.19 4.82 -0.79
N VAL A 64 -7.13 3.51 -0.53
CA VAL A 64 -6.07 2.60 -1.02
C VAL A 64 -6.16 2.46 -2.54
N THR A 65 -5.52 3.37 -3.24
CA THR A 65 -5.60 3.51 -4.71
C THR A 65 -4.23 3.48 -5.38
N GLY A 66 -3.14 3.48 -4.61
CA GLY A 66 -1.80 3.39 -5.11
C GLY A 66 -0.73 3.47 -4.03
N VAL A 67 0.54 3.44 -4.44
CA VAL A 67 1.70 3.48 -3.54
C VAL A 67 1.67 4.72 -2.64
N ALA A 68 1.34 5.89 -3.20
CA ALA A 68 1.28 7.15 -2.45
C ALA A 68 0.23 7.11 -1.33
N SER A 69 -0.99 6.65 -1.63
CA SER A 69 -2.06 6.54 -0.61
C SER A 69 -1.69 5.57 0.52
N VAL A 70 -1.00 4.48 0.20
CA VAL A 70 -0.54 3.53 1.22
C VAL A 70 0.55 4.17 2.08
N ALA A 71 1.50 4.88 1.48
CA ALA A 71 2.55 5.58 2.21
C ALA A 71 1.97 6.63 3.18
N ASP A 72 0.92 7.34 2.78
CA ASP A 72 0.24 8.32 3.64
C ASP A 72 -0.42 7.67 4.86
N ILE A 73 -1.08 6.51 4.68
CA ILE A 73 -1.66 5.74 5.79
C ILE A 73 -0.58 5.27 6.77
N LEU A 74 0.55 4.75 6.26
CA LEU A 74 1.67 4.33 7.10
C LEU A 74 2.26 5.50 7.89
N LYS A 75 2.42 6.65 7.24
CA LYS A 75 2.91 7.87 7.88
C LYS A 75 1.97 8.33 9.00
N GLN A 76 0.67 8.29 8.78
CA GLN A 76 -0.32 8.65 9.82
C GLN A 76 -0.26 7.70 11.02
N ALA A 77 0.02 6.42 10.80
CA ALA A 77 0.14 5.43 11.86
C ALA A 77 1.42 5.60 12.70
N ASP A 78 2.54 5.98 12.07
CA ASP A 78 3.82 6.17 12.75
C ASP A 78 3.93 7.54 13.48
N GLY A 79 2.95 8.43 13.27
CA GLY A 79 2.91 9.78 13.84
C GLY A 79 3.55 10.85 12.95
N PRO A 80 3.20 12.14 13.14
CA PRO A 80 3.74 13.25 12.36
C PRO A 80 5.24 13.54 12.61
#